data_AF-A0A317MMD5-F1
#
_entry.id   AF-A0A317MMD5-F1
#
_cell.length_a   1.000
_cell.length_b   1.000
_cell.length_c   1.000
_cell.angle_alpha   90.00
_cell.angle_beta   90.00
_cell.angle_gamma   90.00
#
_symmetry.space_group_name_H-M   'P 1'
#
loop_
_entity.id
_entity.type
_entity.pdbx_description
1 polymer ?
#
loop_
_entity_poly.entity_id
_entity_poly.type
_entity_poly.pdbx_seq_one_letter_code
_entity_poly.pdbx_strand_id
1 'polypeptide(L)'
;MAKFVGGLPPFVGTRDNLTIYFMKGEYIVRTKSSLTGKRVKRDPAFARTMENAGRLKKAAGIASLVYRQMPVDARVYKQYRELVGKAMGLLKDGFDVDHVVIVLEALYLSDHLHQEERKNMECPAQNKTYEQRLVRKPGCVTLYKTFVQGYYCNRGRNMDGRRFRLKDIYNASLSGASLS
;
A
#
# COMPACT_ATOMS: atom_id res chain seq x y z
N MET A 1 -15.13 -9.92 -24.84
CA MET A 1 -14.55 -8.67 -25.39
C MET A 1 -14.27 -8.92 -26.86
N ALA A 2 -14.68 -8.02 -27.76
CA ALA A 2 -14.56 -8.25 -29.19
C ALA A 2 -13.07 -8.26 -29.60
N LYS A 3 -12.65 -9.28 -30.35
CA LYS A 3 -11.29 -9.39 -30.87
C LYS A 3 -11.23 -8.68 -32.23
N PHE A 4 -10.16 -7.94 -32.46
CA PHE A 4 -9.86 -7.44 -33.80
C PHE A 4 -9.27 -8.59 -34.63
N VAL A 5 -9.84 -8.81 -35.80
CA VAL A 5 -9.39 -9.83 -36.76
C VAL A 5 -8.94 -9.14 -38.04
N GLY A 6 -7.94 -9.69 -38.73
CA GLY A 6 -7.41 -9.11 -39.98
C GLY A 6 -6.02 -8.48 -39.89
N GLY A 7 -5.23 -8.83 -38.86
CA GLY A 7 -3.83 -8.41 -38.74
C GLY A 7 -3.66 -7.15 -37.88
N LEU A 8 -2.80 -6.22 -38.33
CA LEU A 8 -2.50 -5.00 -37.58
C LEU A 8 -3.68 -4.02 -37.68
N PRO A 9 -4.21 -3.51 -36.55
CA PRO A 9 -5.33 -2.57 -36.58
C PRO A 9 -4.88 -1.23 -37.18
N PRO A 10 -5.81 -0.49 -37.82
CA PRO A 10 -5.51 0.80 -38.44
C PRO A 10 -5.10 1.87 -37.43
N PHE A 11 -5.45 1.71 -36.15
CA PHE A 11 -4.99 2.55 -35.05
C PHE A 11 -5.02 1.79 -33.72
N VAL A 12 -4.23 2.26 -32.75
CA VAL A 12 -4.27 1.81 -31.35
C VAL A 12 -4.56 3.03 -30.48
N GLY A 13 -5.55 2.93 -29.60
CA GLY A 13 -6.08 4.04 -28.82
C GLY A 13 -7.59 4.22 -29.02
N THR A 14 -8.10 5.39 -28.63
CA THR A 14 -9.54 5.72 -28.77
C THR A 14 -9.75 6.67 -29.94
N ARG A 15 -10.64 6.29 -30.86
CA ARG A 15 -11.12 7.15 -31.94
C ARG A 15 -12.64 7.02 -32.00
N ASP A 16 -13.32 8.16 -31.99
CA ASP A 16 -14.78 8.25 -31.98
C ASP A 16 -15.41 7.43 -30.84
N ASN A 17 -16.10 6.35 -31.18
CA ASN A 17 -16.80 5.46 -30.26
C ASN A 17 -16.08 4.13 -30.04
N LEU A 18 -14.88 3.94 -30.60
CA LEU A 18 -14.11 2.70 -30.53
C LEU A 18 -12.76 2.92 -29.86
N THR A 19 -12.38 2.00 -28.99
CA THR A 19 -11.05 1.93 -28.38
C THR A 19 -10.44 0.58 -28.73
N ILE A 20 -9.29 0.60 -29.41
CA ILE A 20 -8.49 -0.58 -29.74
C ILE A 20 -7.26 -0.58 -28.84
N TYR A 21 -7.00 -1.69 -28.15
CA TYR A 21 -5.81 -1.85 -27.31
C TYR A 21 -5.27 -3.28 -27.38
N PHE A 22 -3.97 -3.40 -27.15
CA PHE A 22 -3.28 -4.70 -27.16
C PHE A 22 -3.23 -5.28 -25.75
N MET A 23 -3.72 -6.50 -25.58
CA MET A 23 -3.72 -7.18 -24.29
C MET A 23 -3.62 -8.70 -24.51
N LYS A 24 -2.76 -9.37 -23.73
CA LYS A 24 -2.56 -10.84 -23.79
C LYS A 24 -2.22 -11.35 -25.20
N GLY A 25 -1.45 -10.61 -25.98
CA GLY A 25 -1.04 -11.03 -27.32
C GLY A 25 -2.07 -10.77 -28.42
N GLU A 26 -3.23 -10.20 -28.09
CA GLU A 26 -4.32 -9.96 -29.03
C GLU A 26 -4.75 -8.49 -29.04
N TYR A 27 -5.24 -8.03 -30.19
CA TYR A 27 -5.91 -6.73 -30.29
C TYR A 27 -7.37 -6.87 -29.89
N ILE A 28 -7.79 -6.05 -28.92
CA ILE A 28 -9.13 -6.06 -28.37
C ILE A 28 -9.80 -4.73 -28.69
N VAL A 29 -11.06 -4.81 -29.10
CA VAL A 29 -11.91 -3.65 -29.41
C VAL A 29 -12.97 -3.49 -28.32
N ARG A 30 -13.15 -2.26 -27.88
CA ARG A 30 -14.19 -1.86 -26.93
C ARG A 30 -14.95 -0.66 -27.46
N THR A 31 -16.27 -0.71 -27.40
CA THR A 31 -17.11 0.48 -27.61
C THR A 31 -17.05 1.37 -26.38
N LYS A 32 -16.94 2.68 -26.58
CA LYS A 32 -16.97 3.67 -25.51
C LYS A 32 -18.28 3.52 -24.71
N SER A 33 -18.14 3.46 -23.38
CA SER A 33 -19.32 3.46 -22.50
C SER A 33 -19.99 4.83 -22.48
N SER A 34 -21.29 4.86 -22.15
CA SER A 34 -22.01 6.11 -21.86
C SER A 34 -21.50 6.84 -20.61
N LEU A 35 -20.64 6.21 -19.82
CA LEU A 35 -20.01 6.82 -18.66
C LEU A 35 -18.95 7.84 -19.07
N THR A 36 -19.18 9.11 -18.73
CA THR A 36 -18.22 10.20 -18.94
C THR A 36 -17.73 10.74 -17.61
N GLY A 37 -16.51 11.31 -17.58
CA GLY A 37 -15.99 11.96 -16.37
C GLY A 37 -16.85 13.14 -15.91
N LYS A 38 -17.49 13.86 -16.85
CA LYS A 38 -18.46 14.93 -16.54
C LYS A 38 -19.67 14.37 -15.78
N ARG A 39 -20.20 13.22 -16.22
CA ARG A 39 -21.29 12.52 -15.54
C ARG A 39 -20.88 12.08 -14.14
N VAL A 40 -19.77 11.37 -13.99
CA VAL A 40 -19.30 10.88 -12.66
C VAL A 40 -19.17 12.02 -11.64
N LYS A 41 -18.74 13.21 -12.08
CA LYS A 41 -18.54 14.37 -11.20
C LYS A 41 -19.83 15.10 -10.79
N ARG A 42 -20.90 15.02 -11.58
CA ARG A 42 -22.10 15.87 -11.43
C ARG A 42 -23.39 15.11 -11.19
N ASP A 43 -23.48 13.87 -11.65
CA ASP A 43 -24.69 13.04 -11.56
C ASP A 43 -24.86 12.53 -10.12
N PRO A 44 -26.04 12.69 -9.50
CA PRO A 44 -26.31 12.28 -8.12
C PRO A 44 -26.07 10.78 -7.87
N ALA A 45 -26.20 9.94 -8.90
CA ALA A 45 -25.91 8.51 -8.79
C ALA A 45 -24.46 8.21 -8.35
N PHE A 46 -23.52 9.15 -8.59
CA PHE A 46 -22.11 9.02 -8.23
C PHE A 46 -21.71 9.87 -7.02
N ALA A 47 -22.66 10.48 -6.30
CA ALA A 47 -22.36 11.36 -5.17
C ALA A 47 -21.46 10.68 -4.11
N ARG A 48 -21.78 9.44 -3.73
CA ARG A 48 -20.97 8.65 -2.77
C ARG A 48 -19.56 8.34 -3.29
N THR A 49 -19.42 8.09 -4.59
CA THR A 49 -18.13 7.85 -5.22
C THR A 49 -17.26 9.11 -5.16
N MET A 50 -17.85 10.27 -5.45
CA MET A 50 -17.16 11.56 -5.38
C MET A 50 -16.80 11.95 -3.95
N GLU A 51 -17.67 11.67 -2.99
CA GLU A 51 -17.41 11.86 -1.56
C GLU A 51 -16.20 11.02 -1.11
N ASN A 52 -16.16 9.73 -1.46
CA ASN A 52 -15.03 8.84 -1.17
C ASN A 52 -13.75 9.27 -1.88
N ALA A 53 -13.84 9.75 -3.13
CA ALA A 53 -12.70 10.30 -3.86
C ALA A 53 -12.15 11.57 -3.18
N GLY A 54 -13.03 12.41 -2.63
CA GLY A 54 -12.66 13.57 -1.82
C GLY A 54 -11.92 13.17 -0.54
N ARG A 55 -12.45 12.18 0.19
CA ARG A 55 -11.77 11.60 1.37
C ARG A 55 -10.40 11.03 1.02
N LEU A 56 -10.32 10.27 -0.07
CA LEU A 56 -9.06 9.68 -0.55
C LEU A 56 -8.03 10.77 -0.89
N LYS A 57 -8.45 11.86 -1.54
CA LYS A 57 -7.58 13.00 -1.85
C LYS A 57 -6.98 13.60 -0.58
N LYS A 58 -7.81 13.82 0.45
CA LYS A 58 -7.35 14.33 1.76
C LYS A 58 -6.39 13.33 2.44
N ALA A 59 -6.79 12.07 2.53
CA ALA A 59 -6.00 10.99 3.13
C ALA A 59 -4.62 10.83 2.47
N ALA A 60 -4.56 10.90 1.13
CA ALA A 60 -3.31 10.83 0.38
C ALA A 60 -2.37 12.01 0.67
N GLY A 61 -2.91 13.22 0.83
CA GLY A 61 -2.15 14.39 1.25
C GLY A 61 -1.52 14.18 2.63
N ILE A 62 -2.32 13.78 3.62
CA ILE A 62 -1.87 13.50 4.98
C ILE A 62 -0.79 12.40 5.00
N ALA A 63 -1.07 11.27 4.34
CA ALA A 63 -0.12 10.16 4.26
C ALA A 63 1.20 10.57 3.60
N SER A 64 1.17 11.41 2.55
CA SER A 64 2.38 11.91 1.91
C SER A 64 3.21 12.82 2.83
N LEU A 65 2.57 13.57 3.73
CA LEU A 65 3.29 14.41 4.70
C LEU A 65 4.10 13.53 5.65
N VAL A 66 3.43 12.56 6.29
CA VAL A 66 4.08 11.63 7.24
C VAL A 66 5.13 10.76 6.54
N TYR A 67 4.83 10.23 5.35
CA TYR A 67 5.77 9.39 4.60
C TYR A 67 7.06 10.12 4.20
N ARG A 68 7.01 11.44 4.01
CA ARG A 68 8.19 12.26 3.70
C ARG A 68 9.07 12.55 4.92
N GLN A 69 8.54 12.39 6.13
CA GLN A 69 9.31 12.55 7.36
C GLN A 69 10.14 11.28 7.67
N MET A 70 9.77 10.13 7.10
CA MET A 70 10.53 8.88 7.22
C MET A 70 11.89 8.98 6.49
N PRO A 71 12.93 8.29 6.95
CA PRO A 71 14.22 8.27 6.27
C PRO A 71 14.10 7.54 4.92
N VAL A 72 14.87 7.98 3.92
CA VAL A 72 14.68 7.59 2.51
C VAL A 72 14.92 6.10 2.29
N ASP A 73 15.84 5.51 3.03
CA ASP A 73 16.21 4.09 3.00
C ASP A 73 15.11 3.17 3.57
N ALA A 74 14.28 3.68 4.50
CA ALA A 74 13.20 2.92 5.12
C ALA A 74 11.86 3.04 4.39
N ARG A 75 11.76 3.91 3.38
CA ARG A 75 10.52 4.20 2.65
C ARG A 75 10.12 3.06 1.70
N VAL A 76 9.09 2.31 2.08
CA VAL A 76 8.52 1.26 1.24
C VAL A 76 7.13 1.66 0.75
N TYR A 77 6.86 1.49 -0.55
CA TYR A 77 5.57 1.84 -1.17
C TYR A 77 4.36 1.18 -0.48
N LYS A 78 4.55 -0.01 0.10
CA LYS A 78 3.53 -0.69 0.91
C LYS A 78 3.11 0.14 2.14
N GLN A 79 4.06 0.73 2.85
CA GLN A 79 3.79 1.58 4.03
C GLN A 79 2.99 2.82 3.63
N TYR A 80 3.32 3.44 2.49
CA TYR A 80 2.52 4.56 1.97
C TYR A 80 1.04 4.16 1.76
N ARG A 81 0.77 3.01 1.16
CA ARG A 81 -0.62 2.54 0.98
C ARG A 81 -1.34 2.27 2.31
N GLU A 82 -0.62 1.77 3.30
CA GLU A 82 -1.16 1.54 4.65
C GLU A 82 -1.48 2.87 5.36
N LEU A 83 -0.60 3.86 5.26
CA LEU A 83 -0.84 5.22 5.76
C LEU A 83 -2.09 5.83 5.15
N VAL A 84 -2.24 5.76 3.82
CA VAL A 84 -3.44 6.25 3.12
C VAL A 84 -4.70 5.54 3.61
N GLY A 85 -4.65 4.22 3.78
CA GLY A 85 -5.77 3.43 4.28
C GLY A 85 -6.18 3.81 5.71
N LYS A 86 -5.22 3.98 6.62
CA LYS A 86 -5.47 4.41 8.00
C LYS A 86 -6.01 5.83 8.05
N ALA A 87 -5.39 6.77 7.32
CA ALA A 87 -5.87 8.15 7.20
C ALA A 87 -7.32 8.21 6.71
N MET A 88 -7.64 7.42 5.67
CA MET A 88 -9.01 7.36 5.12
C MET A 88 -10.02 6.79 6.13
N GLY A 89 -9.61 5.80 6.92
CA GLY A 89 -10.43 5.25 8.02
C GLY A 89 -10.73 6.29 9.09
N LEU A 90 -9.71 7.00 9.57
CA LEU A 90 -9.87 8.03 10.60
C LEU A 90 -10.73 9.21 10.11
N LEU A 91 -10.53 9.67 8.86
CA LEU A 91 -11.38 10.71 8.26
C LEU A 91 -12.84 10.24 8.09
N LYS A 92 -13.07 8.94 7.90
CA LYS A 92 -14.42 8.37 7.83
C LYS A 92 -15.09 8.33 9.20
N ASP A 93 -14.31 8.11 10.25
CA ASP A 93 -14.78 8.10 11.63
C ASP A 93 -15.05 9.52 12.19
N GLY A 94 -14.72 10.55 11.43
CA GLY A 94 -15.02 11.95 11.74
C GLY A 94 -13.90 12.70 12.45
N PHE A 95 -12.70 12.13 12.53
CA PHE A 95 -11.54 12.81 13.09
C PHE A 95 -11.11 13.99 12.20
N ASP A 96 -10.68 15.06 12.86
CA ASP A 96 -10.10 16.21 12.19
C ASP A 96 -8.72 15.89 11.59
N VAL A 97 -8.34 16.62 10.54
CA VAL A 97 -7.10 16.44 9.78
C VAL A 97 -5.88 16.46 10.69
N ASP A 98 -5.81 17.42 11.62
CA ASP A 98 -4.64 17.57 12.51
C ASP A 98 -4.51 16.38 13.45
N HIS A 99 -5.65 15.89 13.97
CA HIS A 99 -5.68 14.70 14.80
C HIS A 99 -5.21 13.45 14.03
N VAL A 100 -5.61 13.31 12.76
CA VAL A 100 -5.16 12.21 11.91
C VAL A 100 -3.64 12.26 11.69
N VAL A 101 -3.07 13.45 11.47
CA VAL A 101 -1.62 13.62 11.32
C VAL A 101 -0.90 13.14 12.57
N ILE A 102 -1.29 13.65 13.75
CA ILE A 102 -0.68 13.30 15.04
C ILE A 102 -0.69 11.79 15.27
N VAL A 103 -1.84 11.13 15.04
CA VAL A 103 -1.97 9.68 15.23
C VAL A 103 -1.06 8.91 14.28
N LEU A 104 -0.93 9.33 13.03
CA LEU A 104 -0.08 8.64 12.06
C LEU A 104 1.41 8.86 12.31
N GLU A 105 1.81 10.06 12.68
CA GLU A 105 3.18 10.37 13.09
C GLU A 105 3.58 9.51 14.29
N ALA A 106 2.74 9.47 15.32
CA ALA A 106 2.96 8.66 16.51
C ALA A 106 3.06 7.16 16.22
N LEU A 107 2.33 6.63 15.24
CA LEU A 107 2.35 5.20 14.92
C LEU A 107 3.53 4.79 14.04
N TYR A 108 4.03 5.68 13.19
CA TYR A 108 4.99 5.29 12.16
C TYR A 108 6.39 5.86 12.40
N LEU A 109 6.52 7.04 13.02
CA LEU A 109 7.84 7.61 13.32
C LEU A 109 8.46 6.96 14.56
N SER A 110 7.66 6.57 15.55
CA SER A 110 8.13 5.81 16.71
C SER A 110 8.76 4.47 16.30
N ASP A 111 8.16 3.80 15.31
CA ASP A 111 8.64 2.52 14.81
C ASP A 111 10.01 2.63 14.13
N HIS A 112 10.31 3.77 13.50
CA HIS A 112 11.60 4.01 12.83
C HIS A 112 12.74 4.27 13.81
N LEU A 113 12.50 5.00 14.91
CA LEU A 113 13.50 5.21 15.97
C LEU A 113 14.01 3.86 16.51
N HIS A 114 13.09 2.91 16.74
CA HIS A 114 13.47 1.57 17.21
C HIS A 114 14.11 0.68 16.13
N GLN A 115 13.92 0.96 14.83
CA GLN A 115 14.60 0.22 13.76
C GLN A 115 16.05 0.68 13.57
N GLU A 116 16.32 1.98 13.73
CA GLU A 116 17.68 2.51 13.73
C GLU A 116 18.47 2.02 14.95
N GLU A 117 17.87 2.01 16.15
CA GLU A 117 18.49 1.42 17.35
C GLU A 117 18.85 -0.06 17.16
N ARG A 118 17.99 -0.84 16.48
CA ARG A 118 18.25 -2.26 16.17
C ARG A 118 19.38 -2.46 15.16
N LYS A 119 19.44 -1.64 14.10
CA LYS A 119 20.55 -1.66 13.13
C LYS A 119 21.87 -1.21 13.77
N ASN A 120 21.81 -0.26 14.70
CA ASN A 120 22.99 0.24 15.42
C ASN A 120 23.46 -0.70 16.55
N MET A 121 22.64 -1.69 16.93
CA MET A 121 22.99 -2.77 17.87
C MET A 121 23.42 -4.06 17.16
N GLU A 122 23.50 -4.07 15.82
CA GLU A 122 24.22 -5.11 15.08
C GLU A 122 25.74 -4.87 15.24
N CYS A 123 26.38 -5.78 15.99
CA CYS A 123 27.79 -5.65 16.34
C CYS A 123 28.71 -5.58 15.10
N PRO A 124 29.87 -4.92 15.18
CA PRO A 124 30.86 -4.93 14.11
C PRO A 124 31.56 -6.31 14.07
N ALA A 125 30.89 -7.32 13.54
CA ALA A 125 31.46 -8.62 13.20
C ALA A 125 30.49 -9.30 12.20
N GLN A 126 30.85 -9.67 10.97
CA GLN A 126 32.07 -10.31 10.51
C GLN A 126 32.30 -9.98 9.03
N ASN A 127 33.45 -9.39 8.70
CA ASN A 127 34.01 -9.47 7.35
C ASN A 127 34.34 -10.94 7.06
N LYS A 128 33.43 -11.68 6.42
CA LYS A 128 33.81 -12.90 5.72
C LYS A 128 34.32 -12.50 4.35
N THR A 129 35.64 -12.36 4.26
CA THR A 129 36.43 -12.32 3.03
C THR A 129 35.95 -13.42 2.08
N TYR A 130 35.41 -13.00 0.94
CA TYR A 130 35.13 -13.89 -0.19
C TYR A 130 36.46 -14.22 -0.86
N GLU A 131 37.16 -15.26 -0.38
CA GLU A 131 38.17 -15.89 -1.21
C GLU A 131 37.48 -16.56 -2.41
N GLN A 132 37.64 -15.92 -3.56
CA GLN A 132 37.25 -16.41 -4.87
C GLN A 132 38.01 -17.70 -5.19
N ARG A 133 37.46 -18.87 -4.84
CA ARG A 133 37.88 -20.14 -5.43
C ARG A 133 36.90 -20.57 -6.51
N LEU A 134 37.06 -19.97 -7.70
CA LEU A 134 36.41 -20.41 -8.93
C LEU A 134 36.99 -21.78 -9.33
N VAL A 135 36.32 -22.88 -8.95
CA VAL A 135 36.52 -24.16 -9.64
C VAL A 135 35.50 -24.22 -10.77
N ARG A 136 35.95 -23.88 -11.98
CA ARG A 136 35.21 -24.09 -13.22
C ARG A 136 35.08 -25.60 -13.46
N LYS A 137 33.86 -26.14 -13.45
CA LYS A 137 33.54 -27.40 -14.14
C LYS A 137 32.65 -27.09 -15.34
N PRO A 138 33.04 -27.44 -16.57
CA PRO A 138 32.20 -27.25 -17.74
C PRO A 138 31.06 -28.28 -17.74
N GLY A 139 29.83 -27.83 -18.01
CA GLY A 139 28.74 -28.73 -18.41
C GLY A 139 27.53 -28.89 -17.49
N CYS A 140 27.34 -28.08 -16.43
CA CYS A 140 26.11 -28.16 -15.64
C CYS A 140 25.66 -26.79 -15.12
N VAL A 141 24.62 -26.21 -15.74
CA VAL A 141 23.88 -25.09 -15.16
C VAL A 141 22.84 -25.68 -14.22
N THR A 142 23.17 -25.81 -12.94
CA THR A 142 22.16 -26.04 -11.90
C THR A 142 21.81 -24.69 -11.28
N LEU A 143 20.66 -24.14 -11.67
CA LEU A 143 19.98 -23.08 -10.93
C LEU A 143 19.39 -23.70 -9.66
N TYR A 144 19.93 -23.39 -8.49
CA TYR A 144 19.22 -23.60 -7.22
C TYR A 144 18.98 -22.27 -6.51
N LYS A 145 17.77 -21.78 -6.75
CA LYS A 145 16.81 -21.25 -5.78
C LYS A 145 17.28 -21.33 -4.32
N THR A 146 17.55 -20.19 -3.69
CA THR A 146 17.55 -20.09 -2.22
C THR A 146 16.26 -19.44 -1.74
N PHE A 147 15.59 -20.21 -0.90
CA PHE A 147 14.31 -19.99 -0.27
C PHE A 147 14.51 -19.01 0.89
N VAL A 148 13.96 -17.80 0.81
CA VAL A 148 13.97 -16.85 1.94
C VAL A 148 12.79 -17.21 2.84
N GLN A 149 13.10 -17.83 3.97
CA GLN A 149 12.14 -18.20 5.00
C GLN A 149 11.66 -16.92 5.71
N GLY A 150 10.38 -16.61 5.57
CA GLY A 150 9.73 -15.48 6.21
C GLY A 150 9.07 -15.83 7.54
N TYR A 151 9.02 -14.85 8.43
CA TYR A 151 8.06 -14.66 9.55
C TYR A 151 8.04 -13.12 9.78
N TYR A 152 6.95 -12.35 9.89
CA TYR A 152 5.72 -12.51 10.66
C TYR A 152 4.53 -11.78 9.99
N CYS A 153 3.35 -12.40 10.00
CA CYS A 153 2.07 -11.77 9.64
C CYS A 153 1.39 -11.23 10.90
N ASN A 154 1.19 -9.91 10.97
CA ASN A 154 0.37 -9.24 11.98
C ASN A 154 -1.10 -9.71 11.91
N ARG A 155 -1.55 -10.43 12.93
CA ARG A 155 -2.96 -10.59 13.31
C ARG A 155 -3.06 -10.80 14.81
N GLY A 156 -2.95 -9.71 15.58
CA GLY A 156 -3.17 -9.73 17.02
C GLY A 156 -4.64 -9.99 17.35
N ARG A 157 -4.90 -11.07 18.07
CA ARG A 157 -6.10 -11.29 18.89
C ARG A 157 -5.61 -11.32 20.34
N ASN A 158 -6.41 -10.83 21.30
CA ASN A 158 -6.15 -11.15 22.71
C ASN A 158 -6.33 -12.66 22.94
N MET A 159 -5.80 -13.18 24.04
CA MET A 159 -5.79 -14.62 24.38
C MET A 159 -7.20 -15.27 24.37
N ASP A 160 -8.27 -14.48 24.45
CA ASP A 160 -9.67 -14.95 24.47
C ASP A 160 -10.39 -14.81 23.12
N GLY A 161 -9.67 -14.43 22.05
CA GLY A 161 -10.18 -14.46 20.67
C GLY A 161 -11.16 -13.35 20.26
N ARG A 162 -11.49 -12.37 21.13
CA ARG A 162 -12.35 -11.22 20.77
C ARG A 162 -11.58 -10.10 20.06
N ARG A 163 -12.24 -9.48 19.07
CA ARG A 163 -11.72 -8.37 18.25
C ARG A 163 -12.01 -7.03 18.96
N PHE A 164 -10.98 -6.34 19.42
CA PHE A 164 -11.13 -5.02 20.04
C PHE A 164 -11.59 -3.97 19.01
N ARG A 165 -12.57 -3.13 19.38
CA ARG A 165 -12.81 -1.87 18.69
C ARG A 165 -12.02 -0.78 19.41
N LEU A 166 -11.33 0.07 18.66
CA LEU A 166 -10.52 1.19 19.20
C LEU A 166 -11.27 2.11 20.19
N LYS A 167 -12.61 2.15 20.11
CA LYS A 167 -13.46 2.90 21.06
C LYS A 167 -13.39 2.38 22.50
N ASP A 168 -13.05 1.12 22.71
CA ASP A 168 -13.04 0.51 24.05
C ASP A 168 -11.79 0.92 24.85
N ILE A 169 -10.69 1.23 24.16
CA ILE A 169 -9.42 1.66 24.77
C ILE A 169 -9.50 3.12 25.23
N TYR A 170 -10.19 3.98 24.47
CA TYR A 170 -10.34 5.41 24.80
C TYR A 170 -11.23 5.66 26.03
N ASN A 171 -12.24 4.80 26.26
CA ASN A 171 -13.11 4.91 27.44
C ASN A 171 -12.44 4.40 28.73
N ALA A 172 -11.55 3.40 28.66
CA ALA A 172 -10.84 2.86 29.82
C ALA A 172 -9.77 3.83 30.38
N SER A 173 -9.15 4.63 29.52
CA SER A 173 -8.20 5.68 29.95
C SER A 173 -8.88 6.86 30.64
N LEU A 174 -10.19 7.04 30.44
CA LEU A 174 -10.98 8.08 31.10
C LEU A 174 -11.59 7.63 32.43
N SER A 175 -11.71 6.32 32.69
CA SER A 175 -12.42 5.78 33.86
C SER A 175 -11.53 5.36 35.04
N GLY A 176 -10.20 5.52 34.97
CA GLY A 176 -9.30 5.38 36.12
C GLY A 176 -9.44 4.06 36.92
N ALA A 177 -9.75 2.94 36.26
CA ALA A 177 -9.95 1.66 36.94
C ALA A 177 -8.69 0.79 36.85
N SER A 178 -7.93 0.71 37.93
CA SER A 178 -6.86 -0.27 38.14
C SER A 178 -7.45 -1.66 38.35
N LEU A 179 -7.16 -2.60 37.45
CA LEU A 179 -7.47 -4.02 37.66
C LEU A 179 -6.52 -4.59 38.72
N SER A 180 -7.10 -5.07 39.82
CA SER A 180 -6.45 -5.75 40.95
C SER A 180 -6.25 -7.23 40.66
#